data_AF-A0A0M2SX02-F1
#
_entry.id   AF-A0A0M2SX02-F1
#
_cell.length_a   1.000
_cell.length_b   1.000
_cell.length_c   1.000
_cell.angle_alpha   90.00
_cell.angle_beta   90.00
_cell.angle_gamma   90.00
#
_symmetry.space_group_name_H-M   'P 1'
#
loop_
_entity.id
_entity.type
_entity.pdbx_description
1 polymer ?
#
loop_
_entity_poly.entity_id
_entity_poly.type
_entity_poly.pdbx_seq_one_letter_code
_entity_poly.pdbx_strand_id
1 'polypeptide(L)'
;MKWKAFAVSVLAAMMLAACGGEESAKEETPAQADETVDIKQLVQNYSAANLEDETASITSQELIVQDSSQNERVYKLPEDEFFVSIAPYINETHP
;
A
#
# COMPACT_ATOMS: atom_id res chain seq x y z
N MET A 1 26.40 19.67 48.94
CA MET A 1 26.28 20.56 47.77
C MET A 1 26.64 19.91 46.42
N LYS A 2 27.20 18.68 46.38
CA LYS A 2 27.66 18.02 45.13
C LYS A 2 26.61 17.12 44.45
N TRP A 3 25.55 16.71 45.15
CA TRP A 3 24.47 15.89 44.57
C TRP A 3 23.52 16.72 43.68
N LYS A 4 23.30 17.99 44.04
CA LYS A 4 22.46 18.91 43.24
C LYS A 4 23.08 19.19 41.86
N ALA A 5 24.41 19.18 41.75
CA ALA A 5 25.10 19.31 40.47
C ALA A 5 24.94 18.08 39.57
N PHE A 6 24.80 16.88 40.15
CA PHE A 6 24.61 15.65 39.39
C PHE A 6 23.18 15.56 38.80
N ALA A 7 22.17 16.07 39.51
CA ALA A 7 20.79 16.07 39.03
C ALA A 7 20.55 17.01 37.84
N VAL A 8 21.30 18.12 37.74
CA VAL A 8 21.17 19.10 36.65
C VAL A 8 21.79 18.57 35.34
N SER A 9 22.83 17.73 35.43
CA SER A 9 23.51 17.18 34.24
C SER A 9 22.70 16.07 33.55
N VAL A 10 21.84 15.34 34.27
CA VAL A 10 21.03 14.25 33.69
C VAL A 10 19.79 14.80 32.98
N LEU A 11 19.19 15.88 33.50
CA LEU A 11 17.98 16.48 32.91
C LEU A 11 18.27 17.19 31.58
N ALA A 12 19.51 17.67 31.37
CA ALA A 12 19.93 18.30 30.12
C ALA A 12 20.12 17.30 28.96
N ALA A 13 20.36 16.02 29.23
CA ALA A 13 20.57 15.01 28.20
C ALA A 13 19.24 14.53 27.57
N MET A 14 18.13 14.61 28.30
CA MET A 14 16.80 14.21 27.79
C MET A 14 16.21 15.18 26.75
N MET A 15 16.69 16.41 26.68
CA MET A 15 16.16 17.44 25.76
C MET A 15 16.73 17.36 24.34
N LEU A 16 17.76 16.54 24.08
CA LEU A 16 18.38 16.40 22.76
C LEU A 16 17.82 15.26 21.91
N ALA A 17 16.99 14.38 22.48
CA ALA A 17 16.36 13.26 21.75
C ALA A 17 15.05 13.64 21.03
N ALA A 18 14.57 14.88 21.17
CA ALA A 18 13.30 15.35 20.62
C ALA A 18 13.43 16.16 19.31
N CYS A 19 14.63 16.25 18.72
CA CYS A 19 14.89 16.91 17.43
C CYS A 19 15.44 15.96 16.37
N GLY A 20 14.97 14.70 16.37
CA GLY A 20 15.06 13.81 15.22
C GLY A 20 13.74 13.83 14.45
N GLY A 21 13.38 14.98 13.89
CA GLY A 21 12.22 15.14 13.03
C GLY A 21 12.54 14.75 11.60
N GLU A 22 11.61 13.98 11.02
CA GLU A 22 11.44 13.69 9.59
C GLU A 22 12.46 12.74 8.95
N GLU A 23 12.41 11.48 9.37
CA GLU A 23 12.57 10.38 8.42
C GLU A 23 11.16 9.93 8.06
N SER A 24 10.77 10.18 6.80
CA SER A 24 9.49 9.82 6.24
C SER A 24 9.10 8.43 6.72
N ALA A 25 7.97 8.36 7.42
CA ALA A 25 7.25 7.12 7.58
C ALA A 25 6.97 6.61 6.17
N LYS A 26 7.88 5.76 5.70
CA LYS A 26 7.58 4.80 4.67
C LYS A 26 6.53 3.94 5.35
N GLU A 27 5.27 4.27 5.08
CA GLU A 27 4.16 3.35 5.22
C GLU A 27 4.52 2.16 4.32
N GLU A 28 5.33 1.27 4.87
CA GLU A 28 5.34 -0.11 4.44
C GLU A 28 4.02 -0.66 4.96
N THR A 29 2.97 -0.48 4.14
CA THR A 29 1.76 -1.30 4.19
C THR A 29 2.23 -2.71 4.46
N PRO A 30 1.67 -3.40 5.47
CA PRO A 30 2.13 -4.74 5.79
C PRO A 30 1.92 -5.58 4.53
N ALA A 31 3.02 -6.00 3.92
CA ALA A 31 3.02 -7.09 2.98
C ALA A 31 2.52 -8.30 3.77
N GLN A 32 1.21 -8.52 3.74
CA GLN A 32 0.59 -9.70 4.32
C GLN A 32 1.21 -10.90 3.61
N ALA A 33 1.89 -11.70 4.41
CA ALA A 33 2.49 -12.95 4.00
C ALA A 33 1.40 -13.97 3.63
N ASP A 34 1.53 -14.50 2.41
CA ASP A 34 1.24 -15.88 1.99
C ASP A 34 -0.05 -16.52 2.53
N GLU A 35 -1.19 -16.09 2.00
CA GLU A 35 -1.88 -17.05 1.15
C GLU A 35 -1.31 -16.84 -0.25
N THR A 36 -0.91 -17.90 -0.96
CA THR A 36 -0.45 -17.78 -2.34
C THR A 36 -1.64 -17.35 -3.20
N VAL A 37 -1.91 -16.05 -3.24
CA VAL A 37 -2.99 -15.46 -4.02
C VAL A 37 -2.68 -15.76 -5.48
N ASP A 38 -3.54 -16.56 -6.13
CA ASP A 38 -3.48 -16.73 -7.57
C ASP A 38 -3.90 -15.42 -8.23
N ILE A 39 -2.89 -14.58 -8.51
CA ILE A 39 -3.09 -13.24 -9.05
C ILE A 39 -3.81 -13.26 -10.41
N LYS A 40 -3.62 -14.31 -11.22
CA LYS A 40 -4.28 -14.45 -12.52
C LYS A 40 -5.76 -14.74 -12.34
N GLN A 41 -6.10 -15.65 -11.43
CA GLN A 41 -7.49 -15.93 -11.08
C GLN A 41 -8.17 -14.69 -10.47
N LEU A 42 -7.45 -13.94 -9.63
CA LEU A 42 -7.96 -12.71 -9.02
C LEU A 42 -8.27 -11.64 -10.07
N VAL A 43 -7.33 -11.35 -10.98
CA VAL A 43 -7.53 -10.40 -12.09
C VAL A 43 -8.70 -10.84 -12.98
N GLN A 44 -8.82 -12.15 -13.26
CA GLN A 44 -9.94 -12.68 -14.04
C GLN A 44 -11.29 -12.46 -13.36
N ASN A 45 -11.37 -12.67 -12.04
CA ASN A 45 -12.61 -12.48 -11.29
C ASN A 45 -13.07 -11.02 -11.30
N TYR A 46 -12.16 -10.06 -11.11
CA TYR A 46 -12.50 -8.64 -11.21
C TYR A 46 -12.86 -8.23 -12.64
N SER A 47 -12.13 -8.73 -13.64
CA SER A 47 -12.37 -8.41 -15.06
C SER A 47 -13.72 -8.93 -15.55
N ALA A 48 -14.20 -10.04 -14.99
CA ALA A 48 -15.50 -10.62 -15.29
C ALA A 48 -16.66 -10.04 -14.44
N ALA A 49 -16.37 -9.08 -13.54
CA ALA A 49 -17.33 -8.52 -12.58
C ALA A 49 -18.00 -9.59 -11.69
N ASN A 50 -17.23 -10.60 -11.25
CA ASN A 50 -17.72 -11.69 -10.40
C ASN A 50 -17.72 -11.38 -8.90
N LEU A 51 -17.22 -10.21 -8.50
CA LEU A 51 -17.06 -9.82 -7.10
C LEU A 51 -17.92 -8.57 -6.82
N GLU A 52 -18.73 -8.65 -5.76
CA GLU A 52 -19.62 -7.58 -5.30
C GLU A 52 -18.91 -6.75 -4.20
N ASP A 53 -19.33 -5.49 -4.02
CA ASP A 53 -18.89 -4.58 -2.94
C ASP A 53 -17.41 -4.13 -2.92
N GLU A 54 -16.63 -4.47 -3.94
CA GLU A 54 -15.24 -4.03 -4.13
C GLU A 54 -15.05 -3.40 -5.50
N THR A 55 -14.14 -2.42 -5.59
CA THR A 55 -13.69 -1.85 -6.85
C THR A 55 -12.23 -2.22 -7.08
N ALA A 56 -11.85 -2.39 -8.35
CA ALA A 56 -10.48 -2.73 -8.70
C ALA A 56 -9.99 -1.85 -9.84
N SER A 57 -8.72 -1.47 -9.76
CA SER A 57 -7.97 -0.86 -10.86
C SER A 57 -6.65 -1.61 -11.03
N ILE A 58 -6.11 -1.60 -12.25
CA ILE A 58 -4.91 -2.36 -12.58
C ILE A 58 -3.95 -1.50 -13.40
N THR A 59 -2.67 -1.57 -13.05
CA THR A 59 -1.56 -0.99 -13.79
C THR A 59 -0.72 -2.10 -14.42
N SER A 60 0.38 -1.75 -15.08
CA SER A 60 1.34 -2.74 -15.57
C SER A 60 2.12 -3.47 -14.46
N GLN A 61 2.08 -3.01 -13.21
CA GLN A 61 2.83 -3.62 -12.10
C GLN A 61 1.94 -4.06 -10.93
N GLU A 62 0.73 -3.54 -10.82
CA GLU A 62 -0.07 -3.70 -9.60
C GLU A 62 -1.56 -3.88 -9.90
N LEU A 63 -2.21 -4.72 -9.13
CA LEU A 63 -3.67 -4.74 -8.96
C LEU A 63 -3.99 -4.04 -7.63
N ILE A 64 -4.85 -3.01 -7.70
CA ILE A 64 -5.28 -2.21 -6.56
C ILE A 64 -6.75 -2.49 -6.34
N VAL A 65 -7.10 -3.04 -5.19
CA VAL A 65 -8.47 -3.37 -4.78
C VAL A 65 -8.89 -2.45 -3.64
N GLN A 66 -10.03 -1.80 -3.79
CA GLN A 66 -10.62 -0.93 -2.77
C GLN A 66 -11.96 -1.50 -2.32
N ASP A 67 -12.12 -1.69 -1.01
CA ASP A 67 -13.37 -2.15 -0.42
C ASP A 67 -14.40 -1.01 -0.22
N SER A 68 -15.62 -1.35 0.17
CA SER A 68 -16.70 -0.39 0.46
C SER A 68 -16.38 0.62 1.58
N SER A 69 -15.41 0.31 2.44
CA SER A 69 -14.91 1.18 3.51
C SER A 69 -13.70 2.02 3.09
N GLN A 70 -13.36 2.02 1.80
CA GLN A 70 -12.23 2.74 1.21
C GLN A 70 -10.84 2.22 1.65
N ASN A 71 -10.76 1.00 2.20
CA ASN A 71 -9.46 0.39 2.48
C ASN A 71 -8.88 -0.20 1.20
N GLU A 72 -7.58 0.00 1.00
CA GLU A 72 -6.87 -0.48 -0.19
C GLU A 72 -6.01 -1.70 0.10
N ARG A 73 -6.04 -2.66 -0.83
CA ARG A 73 -5.12 -3.80 -0.91
C ARG A 73 -4.40 -3.74 -2.25
N VAL A 74 -3.07 -3.80 -2.21
CA VAL A 74 -2.21 -3.73 -3.39
C VAL A 74 -1.51 -5.07 -3.59
N TYR A 75 -1.65 -5.64 -4.78
CA TYR A 75 -1.01 -6.90 -5.19
C TYR A 75 -0.01 -6.62 -6.31
N LYS A 76 1.22 -7.10 -6.17
CA LYS A 76 2.21 -7.02 -7.25
C LYS A 76 1.89 -8.02 -8.36
N LEU A 77 2.03 -7.56 -9.60
CA LEU A 77 1.96 -8.41 -10.79
C LEU A 77 3.35 -9.00 -11.11
N PRO A 78 3.43 -10.13 -11.82
CA PRO A 78 4.69 -10.67 -12.31
C PRO A 78 5.42 -9.68 -13.23
N GLU A 79 6.74 -9.53 -13.09
CA GLU A 79 7.52 -8.57 -13.88
C GLU A 79 7.66 -8.95 -15.35
N ASP A 80 7.51 -10.25 -15.65
CA ASP A 80 7.69 -10.89 -16.95
C ASP A 80 6.37 -11.20 -17.67
N GLU A 81 5.23 -10.75 -17.11
CA GLU A 81 3.91 -10.88 -17.72
C GLU A 81 3.16 -9.54 -17.71
N PHE A 82 2.22 -9.37 -18.64
CA PHE A 82 1.34 -8.20 -18.65
C PHE A 82 -0.09 -8.58 -18.96
N PHE A 83 -1.02 -7.84 -18.40
CA PHE A 83 -2.46 -8.00 -18.62
C PHE A 83 -2.96 -6.95 -19.63
N VAL A 84 -3.85 -7.37 -20.54
CA VAL A 84 -4.52 -6.48 -21.48
C VAL A 84 -6.02 -6.72 -21.41
N SER A 85 -6.76 -5.66 -21.09
CA SER A 85 -8.22 -5.63 -21.24
C SER A 85 -8.57 -4.79 -22.47
N ILE A 86 -9.41 -5.35 -23.34
CA ILE A 86 -9.87 -4.67 -24.56
C ILE A 86 -11.39 -4.65 -24.53
N ALA A 87 -11.96 -3.45 -24.71
CA ALA A 87 -13.39 -3.24 -24.91
C ALA A 87 -13.64 -2.80 -26.36
N PRO A 88 -13.91 -3.73 -27.30
CA PRO A 88 -14.20 -3.37 -28.68
C PRO A 88 -15.46 -2.52 -28.77
N TYR A 89 -15.46 -1.58 -29.71
CA TYR A 89 -16.58 -0.70 -29.98
C TYR A 89 -16.83 -0.57 -31.49
N ILE A 90 -18.05 -0.19 -31.87
CA ILE A 90 -18.43 0.01 -33.28
C ILE A 90 -18.30 1.48 -33.69
N ASN A 91 -18.89 2.39 -32.93
CA ASN A 91 -19.00 3.81 -33.31
C ASN A 91 -18.27 4.76 -32.35
N GLU A 92 -18.44 4.59 -31.04
CA GLU A 92 -17.90 5.49 -30.01
C GLU A 92 -17.17 4.73 -28.91
N THR A 93 -16.15 5.36 -28.32
CA THR A 93 -15.34 4.84 -27.21
C THR A 93 -15.12 5.92 -26.15
N HIS A 94 -14.61 5.52 -25.00
CA HIS A 94 -14.23 6.40 -23.90
C HIS A 94 -12.71 6.34 -23.71
N PRO A 95 -12.02 7.49 -23.47
CA PRO A 95 -10.63 7.52 -23.01
C PRO A 95 -10.49 7.23 -21.52
#